data_AF-A0A484L381-F1
#
_entry.id   AF-A0A484L381-F1
#
_cell.length_a   1.000
_cell.length_b   1.000
_cell.length_c   1.000
_cell.angle_alpha   90.00
_cell.angle_beta   90.00
_cell.angle_gamma   90.00
#
_symmetry.space_group_name_H-M   'P 1'
#
loop_
_entity.id
_entity.type
_entity.pdbx_description
1 polymer ?
#
loop_
_entity_poly.entity_id
_entity_poly.type
_entity_poly.pdbx_seq_one_letter_code
_entity_poly.pdbx_strand_id
1 'polypeptide(L)'
;MTATNAEDPQTLRMVAGAIANLCSSDKLQTKLSVEGGIKALLGMVGCRHGDVLAQVARAIANFAKCESGALTQGLFLLMMEHCRG
;
A
#
# COMPACT_ATOMS: atom_id res chain seq x y z
N MET A 1 -11.98 4.56 -13.72
CA MET A 1 -11.80 5.23 -12.41
C MET A 1 -10.81 4.41 -11.61
N THR A 2 -9.59 4.89 -11.42
CA THR A 2 -8.55 4.25 -10.59
C THR A 2 -8.64 4.81 -9.17
N ALA A 3 -8.40 3.96 -8.15
CA ALA A 3 -8.50 4.35 -6.74
C ALA A 3 -7.59 5.54 -6.36
N THR A 4 -6.53 5.80 -7.13
CA THR A 4 -5.64 6.97 -7.00
C THR A 4 -6.32 8.30 -7.34
N ASN A 5 -7.53 8.28 -7.90
CA ASN A 5 -8.30 9.46 -8.30
C ASN A 5 -9.41 9.79 -7.31
N ALA A 6 -9.53 9.05 -6.20
CA ALA A 6 -10.42 9.42 -5.11
C ALA A 6 -9.79 10.62 -4.37
N GLU A 7 -10.38 11.81 -4.52
CA GLU A 7 -9.93 13.02 -3.83
C GLU A 7 -10.25 12.99 -2.33
N ASP A 8 -11.18 12.12 -1.92
CA ASP A 8 -11.58 11.98 -0.53
C ASP A 8 -10.59 11.12 0.27
N PRO A 9 -9.90 11.69 1.28
CA PRO A 9 -8.91 10.98 2.07
C PRO A 9 -9.50 9.82 2.88
N GLN A 10 -10.80 9.87 3.20
CA GLN A 10 -11.49 8.81 3.91
C GLN A 10 -11.66 7.56 3.04
N THR A 11 -11.99 7.76 1.76
CA THR A 11 -12.08 6.72 0.73
C THR A 11 -10.72 6.08 0.48
N LEU A 12 -9.66 6.89 0.33
CA LEU A 12 -8.30 6.39 0.17
C LEU A 12 -7.83 5.57 1.38
N ARG A 13 -8.19 6.01 2.60
CA ARG A 13 -7.96 5.22 3.81
C ARG A 13 -8.67 3.88 3.71
N MET A 14 -9.98 3.85 3.48
CA MET A 14 -10.72 2.58 3.42
C MET A 14 -10.16 1.61 2.37
N VAL A 15 -9.74 2.11 1.20
CA VAL A 15 -9.11 1.30 0.15
C VAL A 15 -7.76 0.75 0.61
N ALA A 16 -6.89 1.58 1.19
CA ALA A 16 -5.61 1.14 1.75
C ALA A 16 -5.78 0.04 2.80
N GLY A 17 -6.79 0.17 3.66
CA GLY A 17 -7.10 -0.78 4.73
C GLY A 17 -7.61 -2.11 4.19
N ALA A 18 -8.47 -2.06 3.17
CA ALA A 18 -8.96 -3.23 2.47
C ALA A 18 -7.79 -3.97 1.79
N ILE A 19 -6.93 -3.26 1.06
CA ILE A 19 -5.74 -3.85 0.43
C ILE A 19 -4.82 -4.46 1.50
N ALA A 20 -4.57 -3.77 2.61
CA ALA A 20 -3.75 -4.29 3.69
C ALA A 20 -4.31 -5.59 4.29
N ASN A 21 -5.64 -5.67 4.47
CA ASN A 21 -6.30 -6.88 4.98
C ASN A 21 -6.20 -8.04 3.97
N LEU A 22 -6.35 -7.75 2.67
CA LEU A 22 -6.21 -8.76 1.62
C LEU A 22 -4.77 -9.27 1.50
N CYS A 23 -3.77 -8.39 1.65
CA CYS A 23 -2.35 -8.75 1.64
C CYS A 23 -1.93 -9.63 2.83
N SER A 24 -2.74 -9.75 3.89
CA SER A 24 -2.46 -10.65 5.01
C SER A 24 -2.56 -12.14 4.66
N SER A 25 -3.04 -12.49 3.46
CA SER A 25 -3.11 -13.86 2.96
C SER A 25 -2.23 -14.04 1.73
N ASP A 26 -1.29 -14.99 1.76
CA ASP A 26 -0.29 -15.22 0.69
C ASP A 26 -0.93 -15.44 -0.69
N LYS A 27 -2.07 -16.15 -0.75
CA LYS A 27 -2.83 -16.39 -1.99
C LYS A 27 -3.38 -15.11 -2.60
N LEU A 28 -3.89 -14.21 -1.77
CA LEU A 28 -4.49 -12.95 -2.22
C LEU A 28 -3.41 -11.90 -2.50
N GLN A 29 -2.33 -11.91 -1.72
CA GLN A 29 -1.17 -11.06 -1.95
C GLN A 29 -0.51 -11.34 -3.30
N THR A 30 -0.31 -12.60 -3.66
CA THR A 30 0.24 -12.97 -4.99
C THR A 30 -0.67 -12.46 -6.11
N LYS A 31 -2.00 -12.62 -5.99
CA LYS A 31 -2.96 -12.07 -6.95
C LYS A 31 -2.88 -10.55 -7.02
N LEU A 32 -2.86 -9.86 -5.89
CA LEU A 32 -2.73 -8.42 -5.81
C LEU A 32 -1.42 -7.93 -6.46
N SER A 33 -0.33 -8.69 -6.37
CA SER A 33 0.91 -8.36 -7.08
C SER A 33 0.71 -8.34 -8.59
N VAL A 34 0.04 -9.36 -9.12
CA VAL A 34 -0.20 -9.56 -10.55
C VAL A 34 -1.24 -8.58 -11.08
N GLU A 35 -2.27 -8.27 -10.28
CA GLU A 35 -3.35 -7.33 -10.61
C GLU A 35 -2.95 -5.85 -10.43
N GLY A 36 -1.72 -5.56 -10.02
CA GLY A 36 -1.22 -4.18 -9.90
C GLY A 36 -1.57 -3.48 -8.59
N GLY A 37 -1.93 -4.24 -7.55
CA GLY A 37 -2.20 -3.73 -6.19
C GLY A 37 -1.02 -2.96 -5.59
N ILE A 38 0.23 -3.38 -5.83
CA ILE A 38 1.42 -2.61 -5.41
C ILE A 38 1.46 -1.24 -6.09
N LYS A 39 1.10 -1.18 -7.39
CA LYS A 39 1.08 0.06 -8.17
C LYS A 39 -0.01 1.01 -7.66
N ALA A 40 -1.15 0.46 -7.23
CA ALA A 40 -2.21 1.21 -6.56
C ALA A 40 -1.73 1.76 -5.21
N LEU A 41 -1.07 0.94 -4.38
CA LEU A 41 -0.47 1.39 -3.12
C LEU A 41 0.55 2.50 -3.33
N LEU A 42 1.43 2.37 -4.32
CA LEU A 42 2.42 3.39 -4.68
C LEU A 42 1.75 4.72 -5.08
N GLY A 43 0.64 4.67 -5.82
CA GLY A 43 -0.13 5.86 -6.16
C GLY A 43 -0.78 6.55 -4.96
N MET A 44 -0.99 5.84 -3.85
CA MET A 44 -1.54 6.41 -2.61
C MET A 44 -0.46 6.97 -1.66
N VAL A 45 0.83 6.71 -1.91
CA VAL A 45 1.95 7.30 -1.16
C VAL A 45 2.03 8.81 -1.34
N GLY A 46 1.49 9.34 -2.45
CA GLY A 46 1.41 10.78 -2.68
C GLY A 46 0.43 11.51 -1.75
N CYS A 47 -0.32 10.82 -0.88
CA CYS A 47 -1.23 11.46 0.06
C CYS A 47 -0.53 12.17 1.20
N ARG A 48 -0.96 13.40 1.50
CA ARG A 48 -0.53 14.19 2.67
C ARG A 48 -1.19 13.78 3.98
N HIS A 49 -1.99 12.71 3.99
CA HIS A 49 -2.73 12.27 5.17
C HIS A 49 -2.04 11.08 5.86
N GLY A 50 -1.58 11.29 7.09
CA GLY A 50 -0.86 10.28 7.88
C GLY A 50 -1.65 8.98 8.08
N ASP A 51 -2.98 9.06 8.23
CA ASP A 51 -3.84 7.88 8.38
C ASP A 51 -3.84 6.98 7.13
N VAL A 52 -3.79 7.58 5.94
CA VAL A 52 -3.71 6.83 4.68
C VAL A 52 -2.34 6.18 4.56
N LEU A 53 -1.27 6.94 4.82
CA LEU A 53 0.11 6.45 4.80
C LEU A 53 0.33 5.28 5.77
N ALA A 54 -0.26 5.33 6.97
CA ALA A 54 -0.18 4.24 7.95
C ALA A 54 -0.79 2.93 7.41
N GLN A 55 -1.91 3.00 6.70
CA GLN A 55 -2.53 1.80 6.12
C GLN A 55 -1.79 1.30 4.88
N VAL A 56 -1.23 2.20 4.07
CA VAL A 56 -0.36 1.81 2.95
C VAL A 56 0.91 1.14 3.47
N ALA A 57 1.55 1.69 4.50
CA ALA A 57 2.70 1.07 5.16
C ALA A 57 2.36 -0.32 5.70
N ARG A 58 1.18 -0.49 6.31
CA ARG A 58 0.69 -1.79 6.76
C ARG A 58 0.48 -2.77 5.60
N ALA A 59 -0.10 -2.31 4.48
CA ALA A 59 -0.29 -3.15 3.30
C ALA A 59 1.06 -3.63 2.73
N ILE A 60 2.04 -2.74 2.68
CA ILE A 60 3.40 -3.04 2.21
C ILE A 60 4.12 -3.99 3.17
N ALA A 61 3.98 -3.81 4.49
CA ALA A 61 4.49 -4.73 5.50
C ALA A 61 3.93 -6.15 5.31
N ASN A 62 2.62 -6.25 5.12
CA ASN A 62 1.95 -7.52 4.84
C ASN A 62 2.41 -8.14 3.51
N PHE A 63 2.76 -7.31 2.53
CA PHE A 63 3.37 -7.73 1.27
C PHE A 63 4.79 -8.28 1.44
N ALA A 64 5.62 -7.58 2.23
CA ALA A 64 7.00 -7.95 2.50
C ALA A 64 7.13 -9.27 3.27
N LYS A 65 6.08 -9.64 4.02
CA LYS A 65 6.05 -10.88 4.80
C LYS A 65 6.08 -12.13 3.92
N CYS A 66 5.73 -12.05 2.63
CA CYS A 66 5.93 -13.17 1.72
C CYS A 66 7.39 -13.30 1.31
N GLU A 67 7.84 -14.54 1.17
CA GLU A 67 9.22 -14.97 0.89
C GLU A 67 9.86 -14.37 -0.39
N SER A 68 9.10 -13.65 -1.22
CA SER A 68 9.62 -12.78 -2.31
C SER A 68 10.05 -11.40 -1.78
N GLY A 69 11.03 -11.37 -0.88
CA GLY A 69 11.49 -10.15 -0.18
C GLY A 69 12.25 -9.10 -1.01
N ALA A 70 12.39 -9.26 -2.34
CA ALA A 70 13.32 -8.43 -3.12
C ALA A 70 12.79 -7.03 -3.50
N LEU A 71 11.47 -6.83 -3.64
CA LEU A 71 10.89 -5.57 -4.13
C LEU A 71 10.46 -4.61 -3.01
N THR A 72 10.27 -5.12 -1.80
CA THR A 72 9.54 -4.40 -0.75
C THR A 72 10.43 -3.50 0.12
N GLN A 73 11.74 -3.76 0.13
CA GLN A 73 12.71 -3.01 0.95
C GLN A 73 12.92 -1.57 0.47
N GLY A 74 12.95 -1.35 -0.85
CA GLY A 74 13.06 0.00 -1.43
C GLY A 74 11.81 0.85 -1.23
N LEU A 75 10.63 0.23 -1.24
CA LEU A 75 9.36 0.92 -1.03
C LEU A 75 9.18 1.38 0.42
N PHE A 76 9.71 0.62 1.38
CA PHE A 76 9.73 0.99 2.79
C PHE A 76 10.55 2.26 3.05
N LEU A 77 11.71 2.40 2.39
CA LEU A 77 12.52 3.62 2.50
C LEU A 77 11.78 4.84 1.96
N LEU A 78 11.16 4.72 0.78
CA LEU A 78 10.41 5.83 0.16
C LEU A 78 9.25 6.32 1.04
N MET A 79 8.54 5.38 1.69
CA MET A 79 7.46 5.70 2.64
C MET A 79 7.97 6.40 3.91
N MET A 80 9.12 5.98 4.43
CA MET A 80 9.73 6.58 5.62
C MET A 80 10.26 7.99 5.36
N GLU A 81 10.81 8.25 4.17
CA GLU A 81 11.21 9.60 3.76
C GLU A 81 9.98 10.52 3.67
N HIS A 82 8.86 10.04 3.13
CA HIS A 82 7.64 10.85 2.99
C HIS A 82 6.90 11.09 4.32
N CYS A 83 6.96 10.17 5.29
CA CYS A 83 6.36 10.35 6.61
C CYS A 83 7.17 11.25 7.55
N ARG A 84 8.41 11.63 7.20
CA ARG A 84 9.30 12.45 8.04
C ARG A 84 9.22 13.96 7.78
N GLY A 85 8.42 14.38 6.79
CA GLY A 85 8.23 15.78 6.37
C GLY A 85 6.98 16.42 6.96
#